data_AF-A0A8R1ICE5-F1
#
_entry.id   AF-A0A8R1ICE5-F1
#
_cell.length_a   1.000
_cell.length_b   1.000
_cell.length_c   1.000
_cell.angle_alpha   90.00
_cell.angle_beta   90.00
_cell.angle_gamma   90.00
#
_symmetry.space_group_name_H-M   'P 1'
#
loop_
_entity.id
_entity.type
_entity.pdbx_description
1 polymer ?
#
loop_
_entity_poly.entity_id
_entity_poly.type
_entity_poly.pdbx_seq_one_letter_code
_entity_poly.pdbx_strand_id
1 'polypeptide(L)'
;MLYRKHDLRQKLQNFALNGWALAKKIESVPHVKKHFNDSDWRHFLSINKSITILLSGVEKLSRKFKTGDQSLKSFGNALSVLDHINISTFNFPLMIRTLEKLKTMSIGQSREVSDFENILKQLEGLQFAAMRRKNSLMILLAHTDNFFQSFFSKQSKSDW
;
A
#
# COMPACT_ATOMS: atom_id res chain seq x y z
N MET A 1 8.79 -6.58 -5.97
CA MET A 1 7.95 -7.46 -6.81
C MET A 1 6.85 -6.61 -7.45
N LEU A 2 6.68 -6.61 -8.78
CA LEU A 2 5.61 -5.88 -9.48
C LEU A 2 4.36 -6.77 -9.57
N TYR A 3 3.23 -6.32 -9.04
CA TYR A 3 1.98 -7.09 -9.08
C TYR A 3 1.37 -7.08 -10.49
N ARG A 4 1.09 -8.24 -11.09
CA ARG A 4 0.18 -8.32 -12.24
C ARG A 4 -1.27 -8.11 -11.77
N LYS A 5 -2.14 -7.50 -12.59
CA LYS A 5 -3.51 -7.11 -12.18
C LYS A 5 -4.35 -8.26 -11.59
N HIS A 6 -4.29 -9.45 -12.18
CA HIS A 6 -4.99 -10.64 -11.67
C HIS A 6 -4.40 -11.15 -10.36
N ASP A 7 -3.07 -11.10 -10.22
CA ASP A 7 -2.34 -11.48 -9.00
C ASP A 7 -2.70 -10.55 -7.82
N LEU A 8 -2.83 -9.24 -8.07
CA LEU A 8 -3.23 -8.28 -7.04
C LEU A 8 -4.64 -8.57 -6.48
N ARG A 9 -5.62 -8.82 -7.37
CA ARG A 9 -7.01 -9.10 -6.93
C ARG A 9 -7.07 -10.35 -6.06
N GLN A 10 -6.40 -11.42 -6.47
CA GLN A 10 -6.38 -12.68 -5.72
C GLN A 10 -5.66 -12.52 -4.37
N LYS A 11 -4.50 -11.85 -4.34
CA LYS A 11 -3.79 -11.53 -3.09
C LYS A 11 -4.64 -10.73 -2.11
N LEU A 12 -5.38 -9.72 -2.61
CA LEU A 12 -6.28 -8.92 -1.78
C LEU A 12 -7.47 -9.74 -1.26
N GLN A 13 -8.08 -10.59 -2.09
CA GLN A 13 -9.16 -11.49 -1.64
C GLN A 13 -8.67 -12.45 -0.56
N ASN A 14 -7.51 -13.07 -0.75
CA ASN A 14 -6.89 -13.92 0.27
C ASN A 14 -6.62 -13.13 1.55
N PHE A 15 -6.18 -11.88 1.44
CA PHE A 15 -5.96 -11.00 2.59
C PHE A 15 -7.25 -10.76 3.38
N ALA A 16 -8.38 -10.49 2.72
CA ALA A 16 -9.66 -10.35 3.39
C ALA A 16 -10.14 -11.64 4.06
N LEU A 17 -10.01 -12.79 3.38
CA LEU A 17 -10.43 -14.08 3.93
C LEU A 17 -9.66 -14.43 5.20
N ASN A 18 -8.33 -14.26 5.18
CA ASN A 18 -7.49 -14.51 6.35
C ASN A 18 -7.74 -13.49 7.46
N GLY A 19 -7.96 -12.21 7.14
CA GLY A 19 -8.33 -11.21 8.12
C GLY A 19 -9.66 -11.54 8.80
N TRP A 20 -10.66 -11.99 8.04
CA TRP A 20 -11.94 -12.43 8.60
C TRP A 20 -11.81 -13.67 9.49
N ALA A 21 -11.02 -14.66 9.06
CA ALA A 21 -10.74 -15.85 9.87
C ALA A 21 -10.04 -15.48 11.20
N LEU A 22 -9.05 -14.59 11.16
CA LEU A 22 -8.38 -14.08 12.35
C LEU A 22 -9.34 -13.35 13.29
N ALA A 23 -10.21 -12.49 12.74
CA ALA A 23 -11.21 -11.80 13.54
C ALA A 23 -12.16 -12.77 14.25
N LYS A 24 -12.62 -13.81 13.55
CA LYS A 24 -13.45 -14.87 14.13
C LYS A 24 -12.72 -15.66 15.21
N LYS A 25 -11.42 -15.93 15.01
CA LYS A 25 -10.59 -16.58 16.03
C LYS A 25 -10.51 -15.75 17.30
N ILE A 26 -10.22 -14.45 17.19
CA ILE A 26 -10.19 -13.53 18.33
C ILE A 26 -11.55 -13.49 19.04
N GLU A 27 -12.63 -13.38 18.27
CA GLU A 27 -14.00 -13.34 18.81
C GLU A 27 -14.37 -14.61 19.58
N SER A 28 -13.88 -15.78 19.13
CA SER A 28 -14.16 -17.08 19.74
C SER A 28 -13.46 -17.30 21.09
N VAL A 29 -12.49 -16.45 21.47
CA VAL A 29 -11.67 -16.64 22.66
C VAL A 29 -11.84 -15.44 23.62
N PRO A 30 -12.74 -15.52 24.63
CA PRO A 30 -13.15 -14.36 25.43
C PRO A 30 -12.02 -13.64 26.17
N HIS A 31 -11.06 -14.37 26.75
CA HIS A 31 -9.93 -13.76 27.44
C HIS A 31 -9.02 -13.01 26.47
N VAL A 32 -8.80 -13.54 25.27
CA VAL A 32 -8.05 -12.84 24.22
C VAL A 32 -8.79 -11.58 23.78
N LYS A 33 -10.09 -11.68 23.49
CA LYS A 33 -10.95 -10.56 23.07
C LYS A 33 -10.89 -9.40 24.07
N LYS A 34 -10.90 -9.66 25.37
CA LYS A 34 -10.83 -8.64 26.44
C LYS A 34 -9.57 -7.78 26.39
N HIS A 35 -8.48 -8.25 25.76
CA HIS A 35 -7.26 -7.46 25.62
C HIS A 35 -7.33 -6.44 24.47
N PHE A 36 -8.35 -6.49 23.62
CA PHE A 36 -8.47 -5.62 22.46
C PHE A 36 -9.68 -4.70 22.61
N ASN A 37 -9.53 -3.43 22.23
CA ASN A 37 -10.69 -2.59 22.02
C ASN A 37 -11.48 -3.13 20.82
N ASP A 38 -12.78 -2.88 20.76
CA ASP A 38 -13.61 -3.31 19.62
C ASP A 38 -13.05 -2.83 18.28
N SER A 39 -12.42 -1.65 18.24
CA SER A 39 -11.72 -1.13 17.06
C SER A 39 -10.51 -1.96 16.60
N ASP A 40 -9.81 -2.59 17.54
CA ASP A 40 -8.49 -3.21 17.31
C ASP A 40 -8.58 -4.56 16.61
N TRP A 41 -9.72 -5.24 16.63
CA TRP A 41 -9.90 -6.51 15.93
C TRP A 41 -11.04 -6.47 14.91
N ARG A 42 -12.06 -5.63 15.11
CA ARG A 42 -13.15 -5.48 14.11
C ARG A 42 -12.68 -4.83 12.81
N HIS A 43 -11.55 -4.13 12.81
CA HIS A 43 -10.99 -3.58 11.57
C HIS A 43 -10.68 -4.68 10.53
N PHE A 44 -10.32 -5.90 10.96
CA PHE A 44 -10.13 -7.04 10.06
C PHE A 44 -11.43 -7.43 9.32
N LEU A 45 -12.60 -7.25 9.94
CA LEU A 45 -13.91 -7.49 9.31
C LEU A 45 -14.22 -6.47 8.20
N SER A 46 -13.58 -5.30 8.24
CA SER A 46 -13.82 -4.20 7.30
C SER A 46 -12.89 -4.20 6.09
N ILE A 47 -11.91 -5.11 6.02
CA ILE A 47 -10.89 -5.18 4.94
C ILE A 47 -11.52 -5.21 3.54
N ASN A 48 -12.64 -5.92 3.37
CA ASN A 48 -13.34 -5.99 2.08
C ASN A 48 -13.74 -4.61 1.54
N LYS A 49 -14.14 -3.66 2.40
CA LYS A 49 -14.46 -2.30 1.98
C LYS A 49 -13.22 -1.59 1.43
N SER A 50 -12.09 -1.72 2.13
CA SER A 50 -10.80 -1.16 1.71
C SER A 50 -10.30 -1.75 0.39
N ILE A 51 -10.51 -3.05 0.16
CA ILE A 51 -10.16 -3.71 -1.11
C ILE A 51 -10.99 -3.15 -2.27
N THR A 52 -12.30 -2.99 -2.09
CA THR A 52 -13.17 -2.44 -3.14
C THR A 52 -12.73 -1.03 -3.54
N ILE A 53 -12.37 -0.19 -2.56
CA ILE A 53 -11.87 1.16 -2.80
C ILE A 53 -10.55 1.11 -3.59
N LEU A 54 -9.60 0.26 -3.16
CA LEU A 54 -8.31 0.11 -3.83
C LEU A 54 -8.47 -0.39 -5.27
N LEU A 55 -9.24 -1.45 -5.50
CA LEU A 55 -9.44 -2.03 -6.83
C LEU A 55 -10.12 -1.03 -7.77
N SER A 56 -11.12 -0.28 -7.29
CA SER A 56 -11.73 0.81 -8.07
C SER A 56 -10.73 1.90 -8.43
N GLY A 57 -9.84 2.26 -7.50
CA GLY A 57 -8.73 3.18 -7.76
C GLY A 57 -7.79 2.67 -8.84
N VAL A 58 -7.36 1.40 -8.73
CA VAL A 58 -6.45 0.75 -9.69
C VAL A 58 -7.07 0.65 -11.08
N GLU A 59 -8.35 0.31 -11.19
CA GLU A 59 -9.05 0.24 -12.48
C GLU A 59 -9.07 1.60 -13.20
N LYS A 60 -9.22 2.69 -12.44
CA LYS A 60 -9.21 4.06 -12.97
C LYS A 60 -7.83 4.55 -13.40
N LEU A 61 -6.72 3.92 -12.97
CA LEU A 61 -5.36 4.36 -13.31
C LEU A 61 -5.08 4.33 -14.80
N SER A 62 -5.52 3.27 -15.48
CA SER A 62 -5.27 3.08 -16.93
C SER A 62 -5.78 4.25 -17.78
N ARG A 63 -6.81 4.96 -17.31
CA ARG A 63 -7.39 6.13 -18.00
C ARG A 63 -6.71 7.46 -17.64
N LYS A 64 -5.86 7.46 -16.62
CA LYS A 64 -5.23 8.67 -16.07
C LYS A 64 -3.78 8.84 -16.51
N PHE A 65 -3.12 7.77 -16.94
CA PHE A 65 -1.79 7.87 -17.53
C PHE A 65 -1.86 8.66 -18.83
N LYS A 66 -1.25 9.85 -18.82
CA LYS A 66 -1.00 10.64 -20.02
C LYS A 66 0.49 10.57 -20.31
N THR A 67 0.84 10.29 -21.56
CA THR A 67 2.21 10.44 -22.05
C THR A 67 2.46 11.93 -22.29
N GLY A 68 3.48 12.47 -21.63
CA GLY A 68 3.98 13.83 -21.87
C GLY A 68 5.18 13.81 -22.82
N ASP A 69 5.95 14.90 -22.82
CA ASP A 69 7.27 14.92 -23.45
C ASP A 69 8.26 13.96 -22.75
N GLN A 70 9.47 13.84 -23.29
CA GLN A 70 10.51 12.94 -22.76
C GLN A 70 11.27 13.54 -21.55
N SER A 71 10.74 14.57 -20.88
CA SER A 71 11.38 15.16 -19.70
C SER A 71 11.16 14.35 -18.42
N LEU A 72 12.07 14.50 -17.45
CA LEU A 72 11.89 13.88 -16.13
C LEU A 72 10.67 14.47 -15.41
N LYS A 73 10.35 15.74 -15.66
CA LYS A 73 9.15 16.41 -15.15
C LYS A 73 7.88 15.75 -15.67
N SER A 74 7.78 15.51 -16.97
CA SER A 74 6.63 14.79 -17.57
C SER A 74 6.52 13.36 -17.07
N PHE A 75 7.65 12.67 -16.90
CA PHE A 75 7.66 11.34 -16.28
C PHE A 75 7.14 11.37 -14.84
N GLY A 76 7.57 12.33 -14.03
CA GLY A 76 7.08 12.54 -12.67
C GLY A 76 5.59 12.85 -12.62
N ASN A 77 5.10 13.68 -13.53
CA ASN A 77 3.66 13.98 -13.67
C ASN A 77 2.86 12.72 -14.03
N ALA A 78 3.36 11.90 -14.96
CA ALA A 78 2.72 10.65 -15.32
C ALA A 78 2.64 9.68 -14.12
N LEU A 79 3.68 9.62 -13.28
CA LEU A 79 3.69 8.79 -12.07
C LEU A 79 2.83 9.33 -10.92
N SER A 80 2.59 10.65 -10.86
CA SER A 80 1.76 11.29 -9.81
C SER A 80 0.35 10.71 -9.73
N VAL A 81 -0.16 10.11 -10.81
CA VAL A 81 -1.48 9.46 -10.83
C VAL A 81 -1.62 8.35 -9.80
N LEU A 82 -0.50 7.73 -9.42
CA LEU A 82 -0.43 6.70 -8.37
C LEU A 82 -0.78 7.26 -6.99
N ASP A 83 -0.58 8.56 -6.76
CA ASP A 83 -0.84 9.21 -5.46
C ASP A 83 -2.33 9.47 -5.23
N HIS A 84 -3.15 9.30 -6.27
CA HIS A 84 -4.61 9.31 -6.19
C HIS A 84 -5.20 7.96 -5.76
N ILE A 85 -4.38 6.90 -5.66
CA ILE A 85 -4.83 5.62 -5.13
C ILE A 85 -4.93 5.76 -3.61
N ASN A 86 -6.14 5.60 -3.09
CA ASN A 86 -6.36 5.64 -1.64
C ASN A 86 -5.98 4.29 -1.02
N ILE A 87 -4.74 4.19 -0.53
CA ILE A 87 -4.24 3.00 0.19
C ILE A 87 -4.41 3.18 1.71
N SER A 88 -4.61 4.41 2.20
CA SER A 88 -4.78 4.70 3.64
C SER A 88 -6.06 4.10 4.25
N THR A 89 -6.94 3.52 3.43
CA THR A 89 -8.04 2.69 3.89
C THR A 89 -7.57 1.39 4.57
N PHE A 90 -6.32 0.98 4.35
CA PHE A 90 -5.68 -0.09 5.10
C PHE A 90 -4.87 0.51 6.24
N ASN A 91 -5.25 0.19 7.48
CA ASN A 91 -4.45 0.56 8.65
C ASN A 91 -3.39 -0.52 8.93
N PHE A 92 -2.39 -0.62 8.05
CA PHE A 92 -1.30 -1.60 8.19
C PHE A 92 -0.56 -1.49 9.55
N PRO A 93 -0.25 -0.29 10.09
CA PRO A 93 0.38 -0.19 11.40
C PRO A 93 -0.46 -0.83 12.52
N LEU A 94 -1.78 -0.61 12.51
CA LEU A 94 -2.68 -1.25 13.47
C LEU A 94 -2.72 -2.76 13.29
N MET A 95 -2.81 -3.25 12.05
CA MET A 95 -2.83 -4.68 11.74
C MET A 95 -1.56 -5.38 12.24
N ILE A 96 -0.38 -4.80 11.98
CA ILE A 96 0.91 -5.32 12.43
C ILE A 96 0.97 -5.33 13.96
N ARG A 97 0.60 -4.22 14.61
CA ARG A 97 0.61 -4.14 16.08
C ARG A 97 -0.35 -5.16 16.71
N THR A 98 -1.54 -5.31 16.17
CA THR A 98 -2.51 -6.31 16.63
C THR A 98 -1.95 -7.72 16.46
N LEU A 99 -1.33 -8.02 15.31
CA LEU A 99 -0.71 -9.31 15.05
C LEU A 99 0.42 -9.63 16.04
N GLU A 100 1.35 -8.70 16.26
CA GLU A 100 2.45 -8.88 17.23
C GLU A 100 1.93 -9.11 18.65
N LYS A 101 0.85 -8.42 19.04
CA LYS A 101 0.19 -8.67 20.32
C LYS A 101 -0.46 -10.05 20.36
N LEU A 102 -1.11 -10.51 19.30
CA LEU A 102 -1.74 -11.84 19.28
C LEU A 102 -0.73 -12.97 19.41
N LYS A 103 0.48 -12.80 18.84
CA LYS A 103 1.57 -13.77 18.94
C LYS A 103 2.02 -14.05 20.38
N THR A 104 1.87 -13.09 21.30
CA THR A 104 2.23 -13.28 22.72
C THR A 104 1.11 -13.92 23.55
N MET A 105 -0.04 -14.20 22.95
CA MET A 105 -1.23 -14.70 23.63
C MET A 105 -1.44 -16.20 23.39
N SER A 106 -2.43 -16.79 24.06
CA SER A 106 -2.76 -18.22 23.93
C SER A 106 -3.09 -18.67 22.51
N ILE A 107 -3.52 -17.75 21.63
CA ILE A 107 -3.80 -18.06 20.22
C ILE A 107 -2.64 -17.71 19.28
N GLY A 108 -1.48 -17.30 19.80
CA GLY A 108 -0.37 -16.82 18.99
C GLY A 108 0.21 -17.83 18.01
N GLN A 109 0.11 -19.13 18.33
CA GLN A 109 0.53 -20.22 17.45
C GLN A 109 -0.62 -20.79 16.59
N SER A 110 -1.79 -20.17 16.61
CA SER A 110 -2.91 -20.62 15.78
C SER A 110 -2.63 -20.42 14.30
N ARG A 111 -3.24 -21.28 13.49
CA ARG A 111 -3.14 -21.20 12.03
C ARG A 111 -3.62 -19.85 11.49
N GLU A 112 -4.66 -19.27 12.08
CA GLU A 112 -5.20 -17.98 11.65
C GLU A 112 -4.20 -16.83 11.86
N VAL A 113 -3.42 -16.89 12.93
CA VAL A 113 -2.36 -15.90 13.20
C VAL A 113 -1.22 -16.03 12.17
N SER A 114 -0.74 -17.25 11.91
CA SER A 114 0.34 -17.48 10.95
C SER A 114 -0.08 -17.25 9.50
N ASP A 115 -1.28 -17.68 9.11
CA ASP A 115 -1.83 -17.46 7.76
C ASP A 115 -2.03 -15.96 7.49
N PHE A 116 -2.54 -15.20 8.47
CA PHE A 116 -2.67 -13.75 8.35
C PHE A 116 -1.31 -13.04 8.26
N GLU A 117 -0.34 -13.45 9.07
CA GLU A 117 1.03 -12.92 8.99
C GLU A 117 1.63 -13.13 7.59
N ASN A 118 1.50 -14.33 7.04
CA ASN A 118 2.05 -14.68 5.75
C ASN A 118 1.43 -13.85 4.62
N ILE A 119 0.11 -13.68 4.61
CA ILE A 119 -0.54 -12.86 3.58
C ILE A 119 -0.22 -11.37 3.75
N LEU A 120 -0.03 -10.89 4.99
CA LEU A 120 0.37 -9.51 5.26
C LEU A 120 1.78 -9.23 4.70
N LYS A 121 2.73 -10.15 4.88
CA LYS A 121 4.08 -10.09 4.27
C LYS A 121 4.01 -10.05 2.74
N GLN A 122 3.12 -10.82 2.12
CA GLN A 122 2.93 -10.79 0.66
C GLN A 122 2.40 -9.45 0.11
N LEU A 123 1.88 -8.58 0.98
CA LEU A 123 1.39 -7.24 0.63
C LEU A 123 2.39 -6.12 0.98
N GLU A 124 3.65 -6.44 1.29
CA GLU A 124 4.69 -5.47 1.65
C GLU A 124 4.78 -4.28 0.68
N GLY A 125 4.73 -4.54 -0.64
CA GLY A 125 4.73 -3.45 -1.63
C GLY A 125 3.57 -2.47 -1.49
N LEU A 126 2.40 -2.94 -1.02
CA LEU A 126 1.25 -2.08 -0.75
C LEU A 126 1.43 -1.29 0.56
N GLN A 127 2.10 -1.88 1.56
CA GLN A 127 2.48 -1.19 2.80
C GLN A 127 3.42 -0.02 2.49
N PHE A 128 4.46 -0.23 1.69
CA PHE A 128 5.34 0.85 1.24
C PHE A 128 4.60 1.92 0.44
N ALA A 129 3.68 1.51 -0.42
CA ALA A 129 2.86 2.46 -1.17
C ALA A 129 1.96 3.31 -0.25
N ALA A 130 1.45 2.75 0.85
CA ALA A 130 0.68 3.49 1.86
C ALA A 130 1.52 4.54 2.61
N MET A 131 2.82 4.30 2.76
CA MET A 131 3.75 5.20 3.46
C MET A 131 4.35 6.30 2.56
N ARG A 132 4.05 6.27 1.26
CA ARG A 132 4.63 7.21 0.30
C ARG A 132 4.16 8.64 0.57
N ARG A 133 5.11 9.59 0.52
CA ARG A 133 4.80 11.03 0.49
C ARG A 133 4.23 11.41 -0.86
N LYS A 134 2.96 11.78 -0.90
CA LYS A 134 2.25 12.21 -2.12
C LYS A 134 3.00 13.36 -2.80
N ASN A 135 3.09 13.31 -4.13
CA ASN A 135 3.74 14.27 -5.03
C ASN A 135 5.25 14.46 -4.85
N SER A 136 5.87 13.84 -3.84
CA SER A 136 7.29 14.06 -3.55
C SER A 136 8.20 13.63 -4.70
N LEU A 137 7.91 12.50 -5.35
CA LEU A 137 8.71 12.01 -6.48
C LEU A 137 8.61 12.95 -7.69
N MET A 138 7.40 13.43 -8.00
CA MET A 138 7.17 14.38 -9.09
C MET A 138 7.98 15.68 -8.88
N ILE A 139 7.95 16.23 -7.66
CA ILE A 139 8.70 17.45 -7.31
C ILE A 139 10.21 17.22 -7.47
N LEU A 140 10.73 16.10 -6.95
CA LEU A 140 12.15 15.78 -7.06
C LEU A 140 12.59 15.62 -8.51
N LEU A 141 11.82 14.90 -9.33
CA LEU A 141 12.11 14.74 -10.75
C LEU A 141 12.08 16.08 -11.50
N ALA A 142 11.14 16.97 -11.19
CA ALA A 142 11.09 18.30 -11.78
C ALA A 142 12.31 19.15 -11.40
N HIS A 143 12.78 19.09 -10.15
CA HIS A 143 14.00 19.77 -9.73
C HIS A 143 15.24 19.22 -10.44
N THR A 144 15.34 17.90 -10.57
CA THR A 144 16.44 17.24 -11.29
C THR A 144 16.43 17.63 -12.78
N ASP A 145 15.26 17.69 -13.41
CA ASP A 145 15.11 18.13 -14.80
C ASP A 145 15.63 19.56 -14.99
N ASN A 146 15.22 20.48 -14.12
CA ASN A 146 15.67 21.87 -14.14
C ASN A 146 17.19 21.99 -13.93
N PHE A 147 17.75 21.19 -13.03
CA PHE A 147 19.19 21.16 -12.79
C PHE A 147 19.95 20.72 -14.04
N PHE A 148 19.56 19.61 -14.67
CA PHE A 148 20.24 19.12 -15.87
C PHE A 148 20.12 20.11 -17.03
N GLN A 149 18.95 20.68 -17.26
CA GLN A 149 18.79 21.72 -18.28
C GLN A 149 19.72 22.90 -18.02
N SER A 150 19.82 23.37 -16.77
CA SER A 150 20.69 24.50 -16.40
C SER A 150 22.18 24.17 -16.46
N PHE A 151 22.56 22.97 -16.06
CA PHE A 151 23.95 22.53 -16.00
C PHE A 151 24.52 22.30 -17.41
N PHE A 152 23.79 21.61 -18.27
CA PHE A 152 24.25 21.29 -19.62
C PHE A 152 24.00 22.42 -20.64
N SER A 153 23.00 23.30 -20.44
CA SER A 153 22.85 24.48 -21.32
C SER A 153 24.04 25.44 -21.24
N LYS A 154 24.71 25.51 -20.08
CA LYS A 154 25.95 26.30 -19.89
C LYS A 154 27.14 25.79 -20.70
N GLN A 155 27.16 24.52 -21.14
CA GLN A 155 28.24 24.00 -21.98
C GLN A 155 28.13 24.40 -23.46
N SER A 156 26.97 24.88 -23.93
CA SER A 156 26.79 25.26 -25.35
C SER A 156 27.34 26.64 -25.74
N LYS A 157 27.83 27.44 -24.77
CA LYS A 157 28.41 28.78 -25.02
C LYS A 157 29.93 28.80 -24.99
N SER A 158 30.57 27.72 -25.44
CA SER A 158 32.01 27.64 -25.61
C SER A 158 32.30 27.01 -26.97
N ASP A 159 31.98 27.73 -28.03
CA ASP A 159 32.60 27.52 -29.33
C ASP A 159 32.84 28.91 -29.96
N TRP A 160 34.12 29.30 -29.89
CA TRP A 160 34.90 30.24 -30.74
C TRP A 160 34.39 31.67 -30.94
#